data_AF-A0A1H7UTC3-F1
#
_entry.id   AF-A0A1H7UTC3-F1
#
_cell.length_a   1.000
_cell.length_b   1.000
_cell.length_c   1.000
_cell.angle_alpha   90.00
_cell.angle_beta   90.00
_cell.angle_gamma   90.00
#
_symmetry.space_group_name_H-M   'P 1'
#
loop_
_entity.id
_entity.type
_entity.pdbx_description
1 polymer ?
#
loop_
_entity_poly.entity_id
_entity_poly.type
_entity_poly.pdbx_seq_one_letter_code
_entity_poly.pdbx_strand_id
1 'polypeptide(L)'
;ISILLAITGVFLLTTHGDLKHISLPLPALIAGIGSAFCVMIYNVLAPKITNIIPVIVAQGWSFLLGGALLGIAFRTWKIHYIPNLMGILGILFVVVIGNICAFTLYISGVSKIGPQKAILYSFAEPITAALISTFVLKSRFTIYDAIGFGLIFMMLFFITFGSKENTVTSKETAKNAV
;
A
#
# COMPACT_ATOMS: atom_id res chain seq x y z
N ILE A 1 7.05 19.01 8.67
CA ILE A 1 7.49 18.07 9.72
C ILE A 1 7.23 16.60 9.33
N SER A 2 5.98 16.19 9.02
CA SER A 2 5.63 14.79 8.78
C SER A 2 6.37 14.13 7.60
N ILE A 3 6.63 14.89 6.53
CA ILE A 3 7.39 14.41 5.37
C ILE A 3 8.85 14.12 5.75
N LEU A 4 9.47 14.99 6.56
CA LEU A 4 10.84 14.80 7.03
C LEU A 4 10.95 13.53 7.88
N LEU A 5 9.97 13.35 8.78
CA LEU A 5 9.88 12.19 9.66
C LEU A 5 9.70 10.88 8.87
N ALA A 6 8.87 10.91 7.83
CA ALA A 6 8.65 9.79 6.93
C ALA A 6 9.93 9.38 6.19
N ILE A 7 10.65 10.38 5.62
CA ILE A 7 11.90 10.14 4.91
C ILE A 7 12.95 9.54 5.85
N THR A 8 13.08 10.08 7.05
CA THR A 8 14.02 9.55 8.06
C THR A 8 13.65 8.13 8.51
N GLY A 9 12.37 7.84 8.74
CA GLY A 9 11.90 6.51 9.12
C GLY A 9 12.14 5.45 8.04
N VAL A 10 11.82 5.78 6.78
CA VAL A 10 12.07 4.90 5.62
C VAL A 10 13.57 4.68 5.42
N PHE A 11 14.39 5.73 5.56
CA PHE A 11 15.84 5.62 5.48
C PHE A 11 16.40 4.66 6.55
N LEU A 12 15.92 4.75 7.79
CA LEU A 12 16.35 3.88 8.89
C LEU A 12 15.97 2.41 8.66
N LEU A 13 14.72 2.15 8.22
CA LEU A 13 14.23 0.81 7.89
C LEU A 13 14.96 0.21 6.69
N THR A 14 15.27 1.00 5.67
CA THR A 14 15.93 0.47 4.47
C THR A 14 17.40 0.15 4.75
N THR A 15 18.02 0.90 5.66
CA THR A 15 19.46 0.79 5.96
C THR A 15 19.74 -0.20 7.09
N HIS A 16 18.74 -0.59 7.90
CA HIS A 16 18.89 -1.45 9.09
C HIS A 16 20.05 -1.02 10.02
N GLY A 17 20.43 0.27 10.00
CA GLY A 17 21.54 0.81 10.79
C GLY A 17 22.96 0.61 10.24
N ASP A 18 23.16 -0.04 9.08
CA ASP A 18 24.51 -0.22 8.49
C ASP A 18 24.68 0.59 7.18
N LEU A 19 25.42 1.69 7.27
CA LEU A 19 25.67 2.63 6.16
C LEU A 19 26.66 2.10 5.12
N LYS A 20 27.32 0.95 5.35
CA LYS A 20 28.34 0.39 4.43
C LYS A 20 27.80 -0.73 3.54
N HIS A 21 26.69 -1.35 3.90
CA HIS A 21 26.00 -2.35 3.09
C HIS A 21 24.54 -1.92 2.89
N ILE A 22 24.30 -1.04 1.90
CA ILE A 22 22.95 -0.79 1.40
C ILE A 22 22.40 -2.14 0.94
N SER A 23 21.54 -2.74 1.77
CA SER A 23 20.94 -4.05 1.52
C SER A 23 19.87 -4.00 0.42
N LEU A 24 19.67 -2.82 -0.19
CA LEU A 24 18.71 -2.60 -1.25
C LEU A 24 19.41 -2.59 -2.63
N PRO A 25 19.11 -3.55 -3.52
CA PRO A 25 19.66 -3.57 -4.86
C PRO A 25 19.14 -2.38 -5.68
N LEU A 26 20.01 -1.72 -6.46
CA LEU A 26 19.66 -0.53 -7.27
C LEU A 26 18.39 -0.69 -8.13
N PRO A 27 18.09 -1.85 -8.74
CA PRO A 27 16.83 -2.08 -9.43
C PRO A 27 15.57 -1.92 -8.56
N ALA A 28 15.63 -2.28 -7.27
CA ALA A 28 14.51 -2.12 -6.35
C ALA A 28 14.23 -0.63 -6.05
N LEU A 29 15.27 0.20 -5.98
CA LEU A 29 15.13 1.64 -5.82
C LEU A 29 14.46 2.28 -7.05
N ILE A 30 14.92 1.92 -8.25
CA ILE A 30 14.35 2.43 -9.51
C ILE A 30 12.88 2.01 -9.65
N ALA A 31 12.57 0.74 -9.36
CA ALA A 31 11.20 0.24 -9.37
C ALA A 31 10.32 0.95 -8.32
N GLY A 32 10.85 1.21 -7.13
CA GLY A 32 10.16 1.95 -6.07
C GLY A 32 9.81 3.38 -6.50
N ILE A 33 10.78 4.12 -7.04
CA ILE A 33 10.55 5.49 -7.55
C ILE A 33 9.54 5.48 -8.70
N GLY A 34 9.67 4.55 -9.64
CA GLY A 34 8.72 4.38 -10.75
C GLY A 34 7.29 4.10 -10.26
N SER A 35 7.14 3.26 -9.23
CA SER A 35 5.84 2.98 -8.62
C SER A 35 5.25 4.21 -7.94
N ALA A 36 6.06 5.04 -7.27
CA ALA A 36 5.59 6.26 -6.63
C ALA A 36 5.04 7.27 -7.65
N PHE A 37 5.71 7.44 -8.79
CA PHE A 37 5.19 8.27 -9.88
C PHE A 37 3.88 7.72 -10.45
N CYS A 38 3.79 6.39 -10.63
CA CYS A 38 2.56 5.76 -11.12
C CYS A 38 1.40 5.97 -10.13
N VAL A 39 1.63 5.80 -8.83
CA VAL A 39 0.65 6.04 -7.77
C VAL A 39 0.24 7.51 -7.70
N MET A 40 1.17 8.45 -7.91
CA MET A 40 0.86 9.88 -7.98
C MET A 40 -0.10 10.18 -9.15
N ILE A 41 0.22 9.69 -10.34
CA ILE A 41 -0.63 9.87 -11.54
C ILE A 41 -1.99 9.23 -11.31
N TYR A 42 -2.02 8.01 -10.76
CA TYR A 42 -3.26 7.32 -10.41
C TYR A 42 -4.10 8.13 -9.43
N ASN A 43 -3.53 8.70 -8.37
CA ASN A 43 -4.29 9.51 -7.41
C ASN A 43 -4.87 10.79 -8.02
N VAL A 44 -4.22 11.38 -9.02
CA VAL A 44 -4.73 12.56 -9.72
C VAL A 44 -5.81 12.19 -10.74
N LEU A 45 -5.67 11.05 -11.41
CA LEU A 45 -6.56 10.64 -12.50
C LEU A 45 -7.77 9.83 -12.01
N ALA A 46 -7.60 9.00 -10.98
CA ALA A 46 -8.63 8.08 -10.48
C ALA A 46 -9.93 8.81 -10.10
N PRO A 47 -9.94 9.91 -9.31
CA PRO A 47 -11.17 10.59 -8.95
C PRO A 47 -11.99 11.09 -10.16
N LYS A 48 -11.31 11.39 -11.29
CA LYS A 48 -11.97 11.83 -12.53
C LYS A 48 -12.65 10.66 -13.26
N ILE A 49 -12.04 9.47 -13.21
CA ILE A 49 -12.54 8.27 -13.90
C ILE A 49 -13.63 7.56 -13.07
N THR A 50 -13.49 7.52 -11.74
CA THR A 50 -14.43 6.82 -10.85
C THR A 50 -15.82 7.45 -10.80
N ASN A 51 -15.98 8.70 -11.24
CA ASN A 51 -17.30 9.33 -11.38
C ASN A 51 -18.17 8.72 -12.50
N ILE A 52 -17.54 8.02 -13.45
CA ILE A 52 -18.20 7.51 -14.65
C ILE A 52 -18.25 5.98 -14.65
N ILE A 53 -17.25 5.33 -14.03
CA ILE A 53 -17.09 3.87 -14.02
C ILE A 53 -17.08 3.36 -12.58
N PRO A 54 -17.88 2.32 -12.25
CA PRO A 54 -17.83 1.71 -10.93
C PRO A 54 -16.44 1.14 -10.63
N VAL A 55 -15.96 1.37 -9.41
CA VAL A 55 -14.60 1.03 -8.96
C VAL A 55 -14.22 -0.43 -9.27
N ILE A 56 -15.17 -1.36 -9.12
CA ILE A 56 -14.92 -2.78 -9.34
C ILE A 56 -14.64 -3.13 -10.80
N VAL A 57 -15.27 -2.41 -11.74
CA VAL A 57 -15.04 -2.61 -13.18
C VAL A 57 -13.69 -2.03 -13.59
N ALA A 58 -13.36 -0.83 -13.09
CA ALA A 58 -12.04 -0.23 -13.30
C ALA A 58 -10.92 -1.13 -12.76
N GLN A 59 -11.09 -1.67 -11.55
CA GLN A 59 -10.13 -2.58 -10.91
C GLN A 59 -9.96 -3.89 -11.69
N GLY A 60 -11.05 -4.46 -12.21
CA GLY A 60 -11.00 -5.66 -13.04
C GLY A 60 -10.14 -5.47 -14.29
N TRP A 61 -10.33 -4.34 -14.99
CA TRP A 61 -9.48 -3.98 -16.14
C TRP A 61 -8.03 -3.73 -15.75
N SER A 62 -7.77 -3.11 -14.60
CA SER A 62 -6.41 -2.92 -14.08
C SER A 62 -5.71 -4.25 -13.77
N PHE A 63 -6.42 -5.22 -13.17
CA PHE A 63 -5.85 -6.56 -12.93
C PHE A 63 -5.63 -7.35 -14.21
N LEU A 64 -6.53 -7.25 -15.19
CA LEU A 64 -6.37 -7.93 -16.48
C LEU A 64 -5.16 -7.37 -17.24
N LEU A 65 -5.07 -6.04 -17.37
CA LEU A 65 -3.94 -5.38 -18.05
C LEU A 65 -2.63 -5.57 -17.29
N GLY A 66 -2.65 -5.42 -15.96
CA GLY A 66 -1.48 -5.63 -15.11
C GLY A 66 -0.97 -7.07 -15.19
N GLY A 67 -1.87 -8.05 -15.10
CA GLY A 67 -1.54 -9.47 -15.24
C GLY A 67 -1.00 -9.81 -16.63
N ALA A 68 -1.61 -9.28 -17.69
CA ALA A 68 -1.14 -9.50 -19.07
C ALA A 68 0.24 -8.88 -19.30
N LEU A 69 0.44 -7.62 -18.91
CA LEU A 69 1.73 -6.92 -19.05
C LEU A 69 2.83 -7.61 -18.24
N LEU A 70 2.57 -7.97 -16.98
CA LEU A 70 3.52 -8.70 -16.14
C LEU A 70 3.80 -10.10 -16.69
N GLY A 71 2.76 -10.79 -17.18
CA GLY A 71 2.89 -12.11 -17.80
C GLY A 71 3.83 -12.10 -19.01
N ILE A 72 3.73 -11.07 -19.85
CA ILE A 72 4.60 -10.85 -21.02
C ILE A 72 6.01 -10.41 -20.57
N ALA A 73 6.12 -9.42 -19.67
CA ALA A 73 7.38 -8.85 -19.22
C ALA A 73 8.28 -9.88 -18.51
N PHE A 74 7.71 -10.65 -17.58
CA PHE A 74 8.43 -11.70 -16.86
C PHE A 74 8.49 -13.02 -17.62
N ARG A 75 7.85 -13.10 -18.80
CA ARG A 75 7.80 -14.30 -19.65
C ARG A 75 7.44 -15.52 -18.81
N THR A 76 6.31 -15.42 -18.09
CA THR A 76 5.87 -16.40 -17.08
C THR A 76 5.86 -17.86 -17.57
N TRP A 77 5.69 -18.08 -18.88
CA TRP A 77 5.83 -19.41 -19.52
C TRP A 77 7.24 -20.02 -19.56
N LYS A 78 8.30 -19.27 -19.26
CA LYS A 78 9.66 -19.83 -19.10
C LYS A 78 10.02 -20.17 -17.66
N ILE A 79 9.18 -19.81 -16.70
CA ILE A 79 9.39 -20.11 -15.30
C ILE A 79 9.08 -21.60 -15.10
N HIS A 80 10.09 -22.40 -14.75
CA HIS A 80 9.91 -23.80 -14.36
C HIS A 80 9.21 -23.86 -12.99
N TYR A 81 7.90 -23.63 -12.99
CA TYR A 81 7.06 -23.89 -11.85
C TYR A 81 6.58 -25.33 -11.92
N ILE A 82 7.01 -26.15 -10.96
CA ILE A 82 6.49 -27.51 -10.80
C ILE A 82 5.10 -27.36 -10.20
N PRO A 83 4.01 -27.67 -10.94
CA PRO A 83 2.66 -27.40 -10.46
C PRO A 83 2.34 -28.34 -9.29
N ASN A 84 2.47 -27.84 -8.06
CA ASN A 84 2.03 -28.52 -6.86
C ASN A 84 0.59 -28.08 -6.56
N LEU A 85 -0.30 -29.03 -6.28
CA LEU A 85 -1.71 -28.77 -5.95
C LEU A 85 -1.85 -27.77 -4.79
N MET A 86 -0.99 -27.86 -3.78
CA MET A 86 -0.95 -26.89 -2.68
C MET A 86 -0.58 -25.48 -3.15
N GLY A 87 0.34 -25.35 -4.11
CA GLY A 87 0.77 -24.05 -4.62
C GLY A 87 -0.31 -23.39 -5.50
N ILE A 88 -0.98 -24.17 -6.35
CA ILE A 88 -2.12 -23.68 -7.15
C ILE A 88 -3.28 -23.25 -6.24
N LEU A 89 -3.61 -24.06 -5.23
CA LEU A 89 -4.64 -23.72 -4.24
C LEU A 89 -4.26 -22.46 -3.45
N GLY A 90 -2.99 -22.31 -3.07
CA GLY A 90 -2.50 -21.10 -2.39
C GLY A 90 -2.65 -19.85 -3.25
N ILE A 91 -2.27 -19.92 -4.54
CA ILE A 91 -2.43 -18.81 -5.47
C ILE A 91 -3.91 -18.46 -5.65
N LEU A 92 -4.77 -19.45 -5.88
CA LEU A 92 -6.22 -19.25 -6.01
C LEU A 92 -6.82 -18.62 -4.74
N PHE A 93 -6.40 -19.09 -3.57
CA PHE A 93 -6.85 -18.55 -2.30
C PHE A 93 -6.47 -17.07 -2.16
N VAL A 94 -5.22 -16.70 -2.43
CA VAL A 94 -4.77 -15.30 -2.35
C VAL A 94 -5.51 -14.40 -3.35
N VAL A 95 -5.73 -14.88 -4.57
CA VAL A 95 -6.43 -14.10 -5.60
C VAL A 95 -7.92 -13.91 -5.25
N VAL A 96 -8.61 -14.98 -4.87
CA VAL A 96 -10.06 -14.90 -4.63
C VAL A 96 -10.34 -14.27 -3.27
N ILE A 97 -9.77 -14.81 -2.20
CA ILE A 97 -10.05 -14.35 -0.83
C ILE A 97 -9.28 -13.06 -0.54
N GLY A 98 -7.98 -13.04 -0.83
CA GLY A 98 -7.09 -11.94 -0.48
C GLY A 98 -7.26 -10.68 -1.33
N ASN A 99 -7.80 -10.81 -2.55
CA ASN A 99 -7.96 -9.69 -3.46
C ASN A 99 -9.43 -9.39 -3.74
N ILE A 100 -10.15 -10.29 -4.42
CA ILE A 100 -11.52 -10.02 -4.87
C ILE A 100 -12.47 -9.83 -3.68
N CYS A 101 -12.54 -10.80 -2.76
CA CYS A 101 -13.41 -10.73 -1.60
C CYS A 101 -13.01 -9.60 -0.64
N ALA A 102 -11.71 -9.48 -0.33
CA ALA A 102 -11.20 -8.41 0.54
C ALA A 102 -11.55 -7.02 0.01
N PHE A 103 -11.40 -6.79 -1.29
CA PHE A 103 -11.72 -5.52 -1.91
C PHE A 103 -13.23 -5.22 -1.92
N THR A 104 -14.07 -6.21 -2.24
CA THR A 104 -15.53 -6.04 -2.19
C THR A 104 -16.00 -5.73 -0.77
N LEU A 105 -15.47 -6.43 0.24
CA LEU A 105 -15.74 -6.15 1.65
C LEU A 105 -15.25 -4.76 2.07
N TYR A 106 -14.07 -4.33 1.59
CA TYR A 106 -13.53 -3.01 1.85
C TYR A 106 -14.44 -1.91 1.30
N ILE A 107 -14.84 -1.97 0.02
CA ILE A 107 -15.74 -0.97 -0.57
C ILE A 107 -17.10 -0.95 0.13
N SER A 108 -17.65 -2.12 0.47
CA SER A 108 -18.91 -2.21 1.23
C SER A 108 -18.77 -1.61 2.64
N GLY A 109 -17.65 -1.88 3.32
CA GLY A 109 -17.34 -1.33 4.65
C GLY A 109 -17.14 0.18 4.62
N VAL A 110 -16.39 0.70 3.64
CA VAL A 110 -16.20 2.14 3.41
C VAL A 110 -17.54 2.83 3.18
N SER A 111 -18.42 2.23 2.38
CA SER A 111 -19.76 2.79 2.10
C SER A 111 -20.65 2.84 3.35
N LYS A 112 -20.56 1.85 4.25
CA LYS A 112 -21.38 1.80 5.48
C LYS A 112 -20.84 2.65 6.63
N ILE A 113 -19.52 2.69 6.80
CA ILE A 113 -18.87 3.27 7.99
C ILE A 113 -18.35 4.70 7.70
N GLY A 114 -18.21 5.05 6.43
CA GLY A 114 -17.73 6.34 5.95
C GLY A 114 -16.20 6.37 5.77
N PRO A 115 -15.68 7.17 4.82
CA PRO A 115 -14.25 7.17 4.46
C PRO A 115 -13.30 7.47 5.62
N GLN A 116 -13.73 8.34 6.56
CA GLN A 116 -12.92 8.78 7.70
C GLN A 116 -12.57 7.62 8.65
N LYS A 117 -13.51 6.69 8.86
CA LYS A 117 -13.28 5.52 9.70
C LYS A 117 -12.55 4.41 8.94
N ALA A 118 -12.78 4.29 7.63
CA ALA A 118 -12.04 3.34 6.80
C ALA A 118 -10.53 3.62 6.78
N ILE A 119 -10.13 4.90 6.71
CA ILE A 119 -8.73 5.32 6.81
C ILE A 119 -8.10 4.87 8.15
N LEU A 120 -8.87 4.92 9.25
CA LEU A 120 -8.40 4.44 10.55
C LEU A 120 -8.09 2.93 10.53
N TYR A 121 -8.93 2.14 9.83
CA TYR A 121 -8.69 0.70 9.64
C TYR A 121 -7.49 0.43 8.74
N SER A 122 -7.25 1.24 7.71
CA SER A 122 -6.04 1.13 6.88
C SER A 122 -4.75 1.32 7.69
N PHE A 123 -4.78 2.01 8.84
CA PHE A 123 -3.61 2.08 9.72
C PHE A 123 -3.32 0.78 10.47
N ALA A 124 -4.28 -0.15 10.57
CA ALA A 124 -4.03 -1.48 11.11
C ALA A 124 -3.22 -2.36 10.16
N GLU A 125 -3.22 -2.05 8.86
CA GLU A 125 -2.50 -2.80 7.82
C GLU A 125 -0.98 -2.79 8.04
N PRO A 126 -0.28 -1.65 8.19
CA PRO A 126 1.15 -1.66 8.49
C PRO A 126 1.49 -2.32 9.84
N ILE A 127 0.60 -2.26 10.84
CA ILE A 127 0.78 -2.94 12.14
C ILE A 127 0.79 -4.46 11.94
N THR A 128 -0.24 -4.98 11.28
CA THR A 128 -0.39 -6.42 11.05
C THR A 128 0.72 -6.92 10.13
N ALA A 129 1.09 -6.18 9.09
CA ALA A 129 2.22 -6.51 8.22
C ALA A 129 3.54 -6.59 9.01
N ALA A 130 3.79 -5.63 9.90
CA ALA A 130 4.97 -5.65 10.77
C ALA A 130 4.97 -6.88 11.69
N LEU A 131 3.85 -7.14 12.39
CA LEU A 131 3.74 -8.29 13.29
C LEU A 131 3.92 -9.62 12.53
N ILE A 132 3.25 -9.80 11.39
CA ILE A 132 3.38 -11.01 10.57
C ILE A 132 4.83 -11.14 10.07
N SER A 133 5.46 -10.06 9.62
CA SER A 133 6.86 -10.07 9.20
C SER A 133 7.80 -10.52 10.33
N THR A 134 7.59 -10.03 11.55
CA THR A 134 8.42 -10.40 12.71
C THR A 134 8.17 -11.84 13.17
N PHE A 135 6.91 -12.22 13.34
CA PHE A 135 6.53 -13.51 13.94
C PHE A 135 6.61 -14.67 12.96
N VAL A 136 6.20 -14.46 11.70
CA VAL A 136 6.10 -15.52 10.69
C VAL A 136 7.38 -15.63 9.88
N LEU A 137 7.96 -14.51 9.42
CA LEU A 137 9.18 -14.53 8.62
C LEU A 137 10.47 -14.69 9.45
N LYS A 138 10.37 -14.64 10.79
CA LYS A 138 11.52 -14.71 11.74
C LYS A 138 12.69 -13.82 11.32
N SER A 139 12.41 -12.66 10.74
CA SER A 139 13.46 -11.69 10.39
C SER A 139 14.19 -11.27 11.66
N ARG A 140 15.53 -11.10 11.60
CA ARG A 140 16.33 -10.64 12.73
C ARG A 140 15.93 -9.20 13.06
N PHE A 141 14.98 -9.05 13.97
CA PHE A 141 14.46 -7.76 14.39
C PHE A 141 15.59 -6.96 15.05
N THR A 142 16.12 -5.97 14.35
CA THR A 142 17.17 -5.09 14.88
C THR A 142 16.54 -3.94 15.66
N ILE A 143 17.29 -3.32 16.57
CA ILE A 143 16.84 -2.13 17.32
C ILE A 143 16.50 -0.98 16.36
N TYR A 144 17.17 -0.91 15.21
CA TYR A 144 16.90 0.07 14.16
C TYR A 144 15.53 -0.15 13.49
N ASP A 145 15.09 -1.40 13.32
CA ASP A 145 13.74 -1.70 12.81
C ASP A 145 12.68 -1.21 13.78
N ALA A 146 12.85 -1.44 15.08
CA ALA A 146 11.94 -0.95 16.12
C ALA A 146 11.81 0.58 16.12
N ILE A 147 12.92 1.30 15.96
CA ILE A 147 12.94 2.77 15.86
C ILE A 147 12.28 3.23 14.56
N GLY A 148 12.57 2.57 13.44
CA GLY A 148 11.97 2.83 12.14
C GLY A 148 10.45 2.65 12.15
N PHE A 149 9.96 1.57 12.76
CA PHE A 149 8.53 1.35 12.99
C PHE A 149 7.94 2.45 13.89
N GLY A 150 8.61 2.81 14.98
CA GLY A 150 8.18 3.90 15.86
C GLY A 150 8.02 5.23 15.12
N LEU A 151 8.94 5.57 14.22
CA LEU A 151 8.87 6.76 13.36
C LEU A 151 7.69 6.72 12.38
N ILE A 152 7.43 5.57 11.74
CA ILE A 152 6.24 5.41 10.88
C ILE A 152 4.96 5.56 11.71
N PHE A 153 4.89 4.97 12.90
CA PHE A 153 3.72 5.12 13.78
C PHE A 153 3.50 6.58 14.19
N MET A 154 4.57 7.29 14.52
CA MET A 154 4.50 8.71 14.87
C MET A 154 4.03 9.55 13.67
N MET A 155 4.55 9.28 12.47
CA MET A 155 4.08 9.92 11.22
C MET A 155 2.59 9.67 10.99
N LEU A 156 2.14 8.42 11.11
CA LEU A 156 0.73 8.02 10.93
C LEU A 156 -0.18 8.71 11.95
N PHE A 157 0.25 8.78 13.21
CA PHE A 157 -0.46 9.50 14.26
C PHE A 157 -0.60 10.99 13.91
N PHE A 158 0.48 11.65 13.52
CA PHE A 158 0.45 13.07 13.12
C PHE A 158 -0.46 13.32 11.91
N ILE A 159 -0.48 12.44 10.92
CA ILE A 159 -1.36 12.58 9.75
C ILE A 159 -2.83 12.41 10.15
N THR A 160 -3.14 11.41 10.97
CA THR A 160 -4.53 11.12 11.39
C THR A 160 -5.13 12.26 12.21
N PHE A 161 -4.35 12.81 13.15
CA PHE A 161 -4.81 13.88 14.02
C PHE A 161 -4.74 15.26 13.35
N GLY A 162 -3.72 15.53 12.51
CA GLY A 162 -3.61 16.79 11.76
C GLY A 162 -4.56 16.91 10.56
N SER A 163 -4.99 15.78 9.96
CA SER A 163 -5.97 15.79 8.85
C SER A 163 -7.38 16.20 9.28
N LYS A 164 -7.72 16.07 10.57
CA LYS A 164 -8.98 16.61 11.12
C LYS A 164 -9.10 18.12 10.92
N GLU A 165 -8.00 18.86 10.91
CA GLU A 165 -8.01 20.33 10.79
C GLU A 165 -8.20 20.77 9.32
N ASN A 166 -7.50 20.14 8.37
CA ASN A 166 -7.54 20.56 6.96
C ASN A 166 -8.81 20.14 6.19
N THR A 167 -9.51 19.08 6.64
CA THR A 167 -10.75 18.64 6.00
C THR A 167 -11.94 19.52 6.38
N VAL A 168 -11.86 20.20 7.54
CA VAL A 168 -12.87 21.17 8.00
C VAL A 168 -12.72 22.47 7.23
N THR A 169 -11.49 22.99 7.10
CA THR A 169 -11.19 24.22 6.36
C THR A 169 -11.64 24.13 4.89
N SER A 170 -11.36 23.02 4.18
CA SER A 170 -11.77 22.87 2.78
C SER A 170 -13.28 22.77 2.56
N LYS A 171 -14.05 22.29 3.54
CA LYS A 171 -15.53 22.29 3.46
C LYS A 171 -16.12 23.66 3.79
N GLU A 172 -15.48 24.43 4.66
CA GLU A 172 -15.92 25.76 5.08
C GLU A 172 -15.65 26.82 3.99
N THR A 173 -14.51 26.73 3.29
CA THR A 173 -14.24 27.60 2.12
C THR A 173 -15.18 27.31 0.95
N ALA A 174 -15.62 26.06 0.75
CA ALA A 174 -16.56 25.70 -0.30
C ALA A 174 -18.01 26.10 0.01
N LYS A 175 -18.38 26.23 1.30
CA LYS A 175 -19.71 26.67 1.72
C LYS A 175 -19.85 28.20 1.73
N ASN A 176 -18.76 28.92 1.99
CA ASN A 176 -18.74 30.39 1.98
C ASN A 176 -18.53 30.99 0.58
N ALA A 177 -18.36 30.14 -0.45
CA ALA A 177 -18.22 30.51 -1.85
C ALA A 177 -19.49 30.24 -2.69
N VAL A 178 -20.61 29.87 -2.04
CA VAL A 178 -21.95 29.73 -2.64
C VAL A 178 -22.88 30.76 -2.03
#